data_AF-T2JQ77-F1
#
_entry.id   AF-T2JQ77-F1
#
_cell.length_a   1.000
_cell.length_b   1.000
_cell.length_c   1.000
_cell.angle_alpha   90.00
_cell.angle_beta   90.00
_cell.angle_gamma   90.00
#
_symmetry.space_group_name_H-M   'P 1'
#
loop_
_entity.id
_entity.type
_entity.pdbx_description
1 polymer ?
#
loop_
_entity_poly.entity_id
_entity_poly.type
_entity_poly.pdbx_seq_one_letter_code
_entity_poly.pdbx_strand_id
1 'polypeptide(L)'
;MKIVWLSLGIIIISFLILEGSLRLFFGLGKRPLYIADDEIGYLLAPNQKVSRLGKLTIINQYSMRTEMIEPSPLNDTMRLFFIGDSIVNGAWWTDQNETISALVQKDIEKKLHKP
;
A
#
# COMPACT_ATOMS: atom_id res chain seq x y z
N MET A 1 -16.83 -1.70 45.78
CA MET A 1 -15.43 -1.46 45.35
C MET A 1 -14.88 -2.58 44.47
N LYS A 2 -14.89 -3.86 44.89
CA LYS A 2 -14.38 -4.98 44.06
C LYS A 2 -15.03 -5.10 42.67
N ILE A 3 -16.35 -4.96 42.60
CA ILE A 3 -17.11 -5.02 41.32
C ILE A 3 -16.67 -3.89 40.37
N VAL A 4 -16.47 -2.68 40.90
CA VAL A 4 -16.02 -1.52 40.10
C VAL A 4 -14.64 -1.79 39.48
N TRP A 5 -13.71 -2.31 40.27
CA TRP A 5 -12.37 -2.67 39.77
C TRP A 5 -12.41 -3.79 38.73
N LEU A 6 -13.28 -4.80 38.92
CA LEU A 6 -13.48 -5.87 37.96
C LEU A 6 -14.05 -5.34 36.64
N SER A 7 -15.09 -4.51 36.69
CA SER A 7 -15.68 -3.87 35.51
C SER A 7 -14.67 -3.01 34.76
N LEU A 8 -13.86 -2.22 35.49
CA LEU A 8 -12.80 -1.41 34.89
C LEU A 8 -11.75 -2.28 34.19
N GLY A 9 -11.33 -3.38 34.81
CA GLY A 9 -10.40 -4.33 34.21
C GLY A 9 -10.93 -4.92 32.90
N ILE A 10 -12.21 -5.34 32.87
CA ILE A 10 -12.86 -5.88 31.66
C ILE A 10 -12.90 -4.84 30.54
N ILE A 11 -13.26 -3.59 30.87
CA ILE A 11 -13.32 -2.50 29.89
C ILE A 11 -11.93 -2.24 29.29
N ILE A 12 -10.88 -2.16 30.12
CA ILE A 12 -9.51 -1.95 29.64
C ILE A 12 -9.09 -3.09 28.72
N ILE A 13 -9.32 -4.34 29.11
CA ILE A 13 -8.98 -5.51 28.29
C ILE A 13 -9.74 -5.47 26.96
N SER A 14 -11.02 -5.11 26.98
CA SER A 14 -11.84 -4.99 25.77
C SER A 14 -11.26 -3.94 24.80
N PHE A 15 -10.86 -2.78 25.31
CA PHE A 15 -10.22 -1.74 24.48
C PHE A 15 -8.87 -2.18 23.91
N LEU A 16 -8.05 -2.90 24.69
CA LEU A 16 -6.78 -3.43 24.21
C LEU A 16 -6.97 -4.44 23.08
N ILE A 17 -7.96 -5.33 23.21
CA ILE A 17 -8.31 -6.30 22.16
C ILE A 17 -8.82 -5.58 20.92
N LEU A 18 -9.69 -4.58 21.09
CA LEU A 18 -10.23 -3.79 19.99
C LEU A 18 -9.13 -3.05 19.23
N GLU A 19 -8.31 -2.26 19.93
CA GLU A 19 -7.18 -1.52 19.33
C GLU A 19 -6.19 -2.47 18.64
N GLY A 20 -5.81 -3.57 19.31
CA GLY A 20 -4.94 -4.59 18.74
C GLY A 20 -5.52 -5.19 17.46
N SER A 21 -6.81 -5.52 17.45
CA SER A 21 -7.47 -6.07 16.27
C SER A 21 -7.52 -5.06 15.12
N LEU A 22 -7.86 -3.81 15.41
CA LEU A 22 -7.91 -2.72 14.44
C LEU A 22 -6.53 -2.46 13.80
N ARG A 23 -5.46 -2.51 14.59
CA ARG A 23 -4.09 -2.27 14.11
C ARG A 23 -3.50 -3.45 13.33
N LEU A 24 -3.72 -4.67 13.81
CA LEU A 24 -3.10 -5.87 13.25
C LEU A 24 -3.86 -6.42 12.05
N PHE A 25 -5.20 -6.51 12.12
CA PHE A 25 -6.01 -7.10 11.04
C PHE A 25 -6.54 -6.07 10.06
N PHE A 26 -6.98 -4.91 10.54
CA PHE A 26 -7.50 -3.85 9.67
C PHE A 26 -6.43 -2.87 9.19
N GLY A 27 -5.22 -2.95 9.73
CA GLY A 27 -4.12 -2.06 9.38
C GLY A 27 -4.39 -0.60 9.74
N LEU A 28 -5.29 -0.32 10.68
CA LEU A 28 -5.52 1.05 11.14
C LEU A 28 -4.24 1.58 11.81
N GLY A 29 -3.85 2.79 11.41
CA GLY A 29 -2.58 3.40 11.81
C GLY A 29 -1.39 3.07 10.90
N LYS A 30 -1.50 2.12 9.96
CA LYS A 30 -0.49 1.89 8.91
C LYS A 30 -0.81 2.78 7.71
N ARG A 31 0.01 3.79 7.46
CA ARG A 31 -0.14 4.74 6.33
C ARG A 31 1.19 4.85 5.59
N PRO A 32 1.18 5.10 4.27
CA PRO A 32 2.39 5.48 3.57
C PRO A 32 3.00 6.72 4.21
N LEU A 33 4.31 6.66 4.45
CA LEU A 33 5.11 7.78 4.91
C LEU A 33 5.51 8.64 3.71
N TYR A 34 5.75 9.91 3.99
CA TYR A 34 6.20 10.90 3.03
C TYR A 34 7.52 11.50 3.53
N ILE A 35 8.38 11.84 2.59
CA ILE A 35 9.60 12.60 2.82
C ILE A 35 9.44 13.98 2.17
N ALA A 36 9.98 15.00 2.82
CA ALA A 36 10.02 16.34 2.26
C ALA A 36 10.98 16.38 1.07
N ASP A 37 10.66 17.21 0.09
CA ASP A 37 11.47 17.45 -1.11
C ASP A 37 11.43 18.94 -1.44
N ASP A 38 12.58 19.53 -1.74
CA ASP A 38 12.69 20.98 -1.91
C ASP A 38 12.11 21.45 -3.26
N GLU A 39 11.99 20.58 -4.26
CA GLU A 39 11.48 20.92 -5.60
C GLU A 39 9.99 20.64 -5.74
N ILE A 40 9.53 19.48 -5.26
CA ILE A 40 8.14 19.03 -5.40
C ILE A 40 7.35 19.04 -4.09
N GLY A 41 7.94 19.53 -3.01
CA GLY A 41 7.35 19.65 -1.68
C GLY A 41 7.42 18.36 -0.87
N TYR A 42 6.91 17.25 -1.43
CA TYR A 42 7.02 15.93 -0.82
C TYR A 42 6.85 14.80 -1.83
N LEU A 43 7.40 13.64 -1.49
CA LEU A 43 7.17 12.37 -2.18
C LEU A 43 6.92 11.25 -1.17
N LEU A 44 6.35 10.14 -1.65
CA LEU A 44 6.22 8.94 -0.84
C LEU A 44 7.62 8.45 -0.45
N ALA A 45 7.83 8.07 0.80
CA ALA A 45 9.09 7.43 1.18
C ALA A 45 9.29 6.15 0.35
N PRO A 46 10.51 5.87 -0.14
CA PRO A 46 10.75 4.68 -0.94
C PRO A 46 10.69 3.41 -0.09
N ASN A 47 10.60 2.24 -0.74
CA ASN A 47 10.71 0.91 -0.12
C ASN A 47 9.67 0.63 0.98
N GLN A 48 8.42 1.00 0.74
CA GLN A 48 7.33 0.79 1.70
C GLN A 48 6.42 -0.35 1.27
N LYS A 49 5.98 -1.16 2.23
CA LYS A 49 4.92 -2.17 2.06
C LYS A 49 3.92 -2.05 3.21
N VAL A 50 2.76 -1.46 2.93
CA VAL A 50 1.69 -1.22 3.91
C VAL A 50 0.41 -1.90 3.47
N SER A 51 -0.38 -2.39 4.43
CA SER A 51 -1.71 -2.96 4.16
C SER A 51 -2.73 -2.33 5.09
N ARG A 52 -3.86 -1.90 4.53
CA ARG A 52 -4.97 -1.26 5.24
C ARG A 52 -6.29 -1.73 4.66
N LEU A 53 -7.20 -2.17 5.52
CA LEU A 53 -8.50 -2.77 5.13
C LEU A 53 -8.34 -3.87 4.06
N GLY A 54 -7.30 -4.69 4.18
CA GLY A 54 -7.00 -5.76 3.22
C GLY A 54 -6.42 -5.31 1.88
N LYS A 55 -6.21 -4.00 1.67
CA LYS A 55 -5.64 -3.43 0.45
C LYS A 55 -4.14 -3.22 0.60
N LEU A 56 -3.36 -3.85 -0.27
CA LEU A 56 -1.91 -3.79 -0.26
C LEU A 56 -1.40 -2.56 -1.02
N THR A 57 -0.47 -1.84 -0.38
CA THR A 57 0.26 -0.73 -0.98
C THR A 57 1.76 -0.96 -0.90
N ILE A 58 2.40 -1.03 -2.07
CA ILE A 58 3.83 -1.13 -2.27
C ILE A 58 4.31 0.14 -2.98
N ILE A 59 5.36 0.72 -2.42
CA ILE A 59 6.09 1.85 -2.97
C ILE A 59 7.53 1.37 -3.20
N ASN A 60 7.99 1.44 -4.44
CA ASN A 60 9.32 0.96 -4.81
C ASN A 60 10.43 1.93 -4.40
N GLN A 61 11.67 1.63 -4.81
CA GLN A 61 12.85 2.43 -4.50
C GLN A 61 12.86 3.81 -5.16
N TYR A 62 12.00 4.04 -6.15
CA TYR A 62 11.83 5.31 -6.86
C TYR A 62 10.57 6.06 -6.43
N SER A 63 10.00 5.70 -5.28
CA SER A 63 8.78 6.30 -4.74
C SER A 63 7.54 6.14 -5.63
N MET A 64 7.52 5.10 -6.47
CA MET A 64 6.40 4.80 -7.38
C MET A 64 5.52 3.67 -6.85
N ARG A 65 4.24 3.69 -7.21
CA ARG A 65 3.22 2.71 -6.82
C ARG A 65 3.34 1.38 -7.59
N THR A 66 4.45 0.69 -7.42
CA THR A 66 4.71 -0.62 -8.03
C THR A 66 5.72 -1.41 -7.19
N GLU A 67 5.99 -2.66 -7.57
CA GLU A 67 7.06 -3.46 -6.98
C GLU A 67 8.45 -2.90 -7.34
N MET A 68 9.48 -3.41 -6.67
CA MET A 68 10.87 -3.07 -7.02
C MET A 68 11.16 -3.44 -8.47
N ILE A 69 11.84 -2.55 -9.20
CA ILE A 69 12.23 -2.76 -10.60
C ILE A 69 13.74 -2.66 -10.77
N GLU A 70 14.33 -3.45 -11.67
CA GLU A 70 15.74 -3.29 -12.02
C GLU A 70 15.99 -1.97 -12.76
N PRO A 71 17.15 -1.31 -12.62
CA PRO A 71 17.46 -0.07 -13.34
C PRO A 71 17.30 -0.20 -14.85
N SER A 72 17.74 -1.33 -15.42
CA SER A 72 17.60 -1.64 -16.85
C SER A 72 16.64 -2.82 -17.06
N PRO A 73 15.74 -2.76 -18.05
CA PRO A 73 14.93 -3.92 -18.42
C PRO A 73 15.80 -5.02 -19.06
N LEU A 74 15.38 -6.28 -18.91
CA LEU A 74 15.96 -7.38 -19.68
C LEU A 74 15.57 -7.26 -21.16
N ASN A 75 16.30 -7.92 -22.06
CA ASN A 75 16.14 -7.81 -23.52
C ASN A 75 14.69 -8.06 -24.01
N ASP A 76 13.95 -8.94 -23.34
CA ASP A 76 12.56 -9.28 -23.70
C ASP A 76 11.52 -8.64 -22.76
N THR A 77 11.90 -7.59 -22.03
CA THR A 77 11.00 -6.87 -21.11
C THR A 77 10.60 -5.52 -21.68
N MET A 78 9.29 -5.36 -21.96
CA MET A 78 8.73 -4.04 -22.23
C MET A 78 8.49 -3.29 -20.92
N ARG A 79 9.06 -2.10 -20.78
CA ARG A 79 8.83 -1.21 -19.64
C ARG A 79 7.83 -0.11 -20.01
N LEU A 80 6.75 -0.01 -19.24
CA LEU A 80 5.75 1.03 -19.38
C LEU A 80 5.83 2.00 -18.20
N PHE A 81 5.90 3.30 -18.48
CA PHE A 81 5.88 4.34 -17.46
C PHE A 81 4.55 5.10 -17.53
N PHE A 82 3.81 5.10 -16.43
CA PHE A 82 2.51 5.74 -16.32
C PHE A 82 2.68 7.05 -15.55
N ILE A 83 2.29 8.16 -16.17
CA ILE A 83 2.30 9.49 -15.57
C ILE A 83 0.86 9.96 -15.42
N GLY A 84 0.55 10.54 -14.27
CA GLY A 84 -0.75 11.12 -13.99
C GLY A 84 -0.86 11.52 -12.54
N ASP A 85 -2.09 11.58 -12.04
CA ASP A 85 -2.40 12.03 -10.69
C ASP A 85 -2.81 10.85 -9.77
N SER A 86 -3.64 11.16 -8.78
CA SER A 86 -4.25 10.20 -7.86
C SER A 86 -4.93 8.99 -8.53
N ILE A 87 -5.47 9.14 -9.75
CA ILE A 87 -6.14 8.07 -10.51
C ILE A 87 -5.11 7.02 -10.95
N VAL A 88 -3.98 7.45 -11.53
CA VAL A 88 -2.90 6.53 -11.91
C VAL A 88 -2.30 5.86 -10.69
N ASN A 89 -2.13 6.60 -9.59
CA ASN A 89 -1.63 6.05 -8.32
C ASN A 89 -2.61 5.08 -7.62
N GLY A 90 -3.92 5.20 -7.84
CA GLY A 90 -4.93 4.34 -7.24
C GLY A 90 -5.25 4.62 -5.76
N ALA A 91 -4.79 5.74 -5.19
CA ALA A 91 -4.98 6.09 -3.77
C ALA A 91 -4.69 4.92 -2.79
N TRP A 92 -5.25 4.97 -1.58
CA TRP A 92 -5.01 3.97 -0.52
C TRP A 92 -6.04 2.83 -0.49
N TRP A 93 -7.18 2.99 -1.17
CA TRP A 93 -8.28 2.00 -1.17
C TRP A 93 -8.22 1.01 -2.33
N THR A 94 -7.39 1.27 -3.35
CA THR A 94 -7.17 0.34 -4.46
C THR A 94 -6.04 -0.61 -4.10
N ASP A 95 -6.28 -1.90 -4.28
CA ASP A 95 -5.25 -2.91 -4.06
C ASP A 95 -4.12 -2.75 -5.09
N GLN A 96 -2.90 -3.14 -4.74
CA GLN A 96 -1.74 -3.15 -5.65
C GLN A 96 -2.09 -3.76 -7.01
N ASN A 97 -2.80 -4.89 -6.99
CA ASN A 97 -3.13 -5.68 -8.17
C ASN A 97 -4.33 -5.15 -8.97
N GLU A 98 -4.96 -4.09 -8.48
CA GLU A 98 -6.14 -3.41 -9.04
C GLU A 98 -5.80 -2.00 -9.54
N THR A 99 -4.55 -1.56 -9.44
CA THR A 99 -4.08 -0.30 -10.05
C THR A 99 -4.14 -0.36 -11.58
N ILE A 100 -4.33 0.78 -12.25
CA ILE A 100 -4.40 0.82 -13.72
C ILE A 100 -3.14 0.24 -14.38
N SER A 101 -1.97 0.51 -13.81
CA SER A 101 -0.70 -0.05 -14.28
C SER A 101 -0.66 -1.58 -14.16
N ALA A 102 -1.11 -2.14 -13.04
CA ALA A 102 -1.19 -3.59 -12.84
C ALA A 102 -2.22 -4.27 -13.75
N LEU A 103 -3.36 -3.63 -13.98
CA LEU A 103 -4.39 -4.15 -14.88
C LEU A 103 -3.92 -4.13 -16.34
N VAL A 104 -3.33 -3.02 -16.79
CA VAL A 104 -2.78 -2.91 -18.16
C VAL A 104 -1.63 -3.90 -18.36
N GLN A 105 -0.76 -4.08 -17.38
CA GLN A 105 0.29 -5.10 -17.43
C GLN A 105 -0.31 -6.49 -17.68
N LYS A 106 -1.27 -6.92 -16.86
CA LYS A 106 -1.95 -8.22 -17.01
C LYS A 106 -2.59 -8.38 -18.38
N ASP A 107 -3.26 -7.34 -18.89
CA ASP A 107 -3.93 -7.37 -20.18
C ASP A 107 -2.95 -7.45 -21.35
N ILE A 108 -1.81 -6.75 -21.28
CA ILE A 108 -0.77 -6.80 -22.29
C ILE A 108 -0.07 -8.15 -22.26
N GLU A 109 0.33 -8.65 -21.09
CA GLU A 109 0.92 -9.98 -20.94
C GLU A 109 -0.01 -11.05 -21.55
N LYS A 110 -1.30 -10.99 -21.25
CA LYS A 110 -2.29 -11.92 -21.83
C LYS A 110 -2.36 -11.83 -23.36
N LYS A 111 -2.19 -10.64 -23.95
CA LYS A 111 -2.19 -10.47 -25.41
C LYS A 111 -0.89 -10.97 -26.06
N LEU A 112 0.25 -10.80 -25.39
CA LEU A 112 1.56 -11.26 -25.88
C LEU A 112 1.73 -12.78 -25.75
N HIS A 113 1.10 -13.40 -24.75
CA HIS A 113 1.14 -14.86 -24.54
C HIS A 113 0.02 -15.63 -25.26
N LYS A 114 -0.87 -14.95 -26.00
CA LYS A 114 -1.79 -15.65 -26.91
C LYS A 114 -0.98 -16.21 -28.09
N PRO A 115 -1.09 -17.51 -28.40
CA PRO A 115 -0.49 -18.07 -29.60
C PRO A 115 -1.03 -17.41 -30.87
#